data_AF-A0AAV4T590-F1
#
_entry.id   AF-A0AAV4T590-F1
#
_cell.length_a   1.000
_cell.length_b   1.000
_cell.length_c   1.000
_cell.angle_alpha   90.00
_cell.angle_beta   90.00
_cell.angle_gamma   90.00
#
_symmetry.space_group_name_H-M   'P 1'
#
loop_
_entity.id
_entity.type
_entity.pdbx_description
1 polymer ?
#
loop_
_entity_poly.entity_id
_entity_poly.type
_entity_poly.pdbx_seq_one_letter_code
_entity_poly.pdbx_strand_id
1 'polypeptide(L)'
;MRLAGSVQKVQILKAEIERSYVTSPTLVENLIRQSSVHDVSVLLKQLVRHLPEPLLTNSHMDCFLQVPNIPNVQDQINTLNLLVLALPDCHRELLQKLLYFLAKVVEEEDVNRMSIGNVAMIVAPNLFPPPRLKKGNHKQNDIAAEVTVAAMSSKVTQLLIKYGNFLGAVSN
;
A
#
# COMPACT_ATOMS: atom_id res chain seq x y z
N MET A 1 3.31 6.15 -10.31
CA MET A 1 3.15 4.74 -9.85
C MET A 1 3.52 3.68 -10.88
N ARG A 2 3.08 3.80 -12.16
CA ARG A 2 3.26 2.77 -13.22
C ARG A 2 4.67 2.66 -13.82
N LEU A 3 5.35 3.79 -14.04
CA LEU A 3 6.68 3.81 -14.63
C LEU A 3 7.77 3.52 -13.58
N ALA A 4 8.83 2.84 -14.00
CA ALA A 4 10.00 2.57 -13.18
C ALA A 4 10.89 3.82 -13.07
N GLY A 5 11.32 4.14 -11.85
CA GLY A 5 12.34 5.15 -11.58
C GLY A 5 13.76 4.60 -11.78
N SER A 6 14.76 5.48 -11.73
CA SER A 6 16.17 5.07 -11.80
C SER A 6 16.59 4.41 -10.49
N VAL A 7 16.96 3.13 -10.55
CA VAL A 7 17.38 2.36 -9.37
C VAL A 7 18.51 3.05 -8.61
N GLN A 8 19.51 3.59 -9.32
CA GLN A 8 20.63 4.30 -8.69
C GLN A 8 20.17 5.59 -7.98
N LYS A 9 19.34 6.42 -8.63
CA LYS A 9 18.84 7.66 -8.01
C LYS A 9 17.96 7.39 -6.80
N VAL A 10 17.13 6.34 -6.85
CA VAL A 10 16.30 5.92 -5.71
C VAL A 10 17.15 5.48 -4.52
N GLN A 11 18.24 4.74 -4.73
CA GLN A 11 19.14 4.34 -3.64
C GLN A 11 19.87 5.52 -3.01
N ILE A 12 20.36 6.46 -3.83
CA ILE A 12 21.00 7.69 -3.34
C ILE A 12 19.99 8.51 -2.53
N LEU A 13 18.79 8.72 -3.07
CA LEU A 13 17.73 9.48 -2.40
C LEU A 13 17.34 8.83 -1.06
N LYS A 14 17.21 7.50 -1.03
CA LYS A 14 16.91 6.75 0.20
C LYS A 14 18.00 6.95 1.25
N ALA A 15 19.27 6.77 0.89
CA ALA A 15 20.39 6.91 1.81
C ALA A 15 20.48 8.33 2.39
N GLU A 16 20.22 9.34 1.57
CA GLU A 16 20.26 10.73 2.01
C GLU A 16 19.09 11.08 2.95
N ILE A 17 17.89 10.55 2.69
CA ILE A 17 16.76 10.66 3.61
C ILE A 17 17.10 10.01 4.95
N GLU A 18 17.57 8.77 4.96
CA GLU A 18 17.92 8.05 6.19
C GLU A 18 19.01 8.77 7.00
N ARG A 19 19.99 9.38 6.32
CA ARG A 19 21.09 10.13 6.94
C ARG A 19 20.66 11.47 7.51
N SER A 20 19.84 12.22 6.77
CA SER A 20 19.68 13.66 6.95
C SER A 20 18.27 14.06 7.41
N TYR A 21 17.29 13.15 7.47
CA TYR A 21 15.91 13.48 7.84
C TYR A 21 15.77 14.07 9.25
N VAL A 22 16.50 13.53 10.23
CA VAL A 22 16.45 14.02 11.62
C VAL A 22 17.22 15.33 11.79
N THR A 23 18.37 15.44 11.12
CA THR A 23 19.30 16.56 11.31
C THR A 23 18.96 17.77 10.45
N SER A 24 18.43 17.56 9.24
CA SER A 24 18.17 18.59 8.24
C SER A 24 16.91 18.30 7.40
N PRO A 25 15.70 18.43 7.97
CA PRO A 25 14.44 18.14 7.26
C PRO A 25 14.25 18.98 5.98
N THR A 26 14.69 20.24 5.98
CA THR A 26 14.59 21.14 4.83
C THR A 26 15.44 20.70 3.64
N LEU A 27 16.60 20.09 3.90
CA LEU A 27 17.45 19.51 2.86
C LEU A 27 16.76 18.31 2.21
N VAL A 28 16.15 17.45 3.02
CA VAL A 28 15.38 16.30 2.52
C VAL A 28 14.18 16.77 1.69
N GLU A 29 13.45 17.78 2.14
CA GLU A 29 12.33 18.34 1.37
C GLU A 29 12.79 18.85 0.00
N ASN A 30 13.89 19.60 -0.04
CA ASN A 30 14.46 20.11 -1.28
C ASN A 30 14.91 18.98 -2.22
N LEU A 31 15.53 17.93 -1.69
CA LEU A 31 15.92 16.74 -2.47
C LEU A 31 14.71 16.02 -3.08
N ILE A 32 13.64 15.86 -2.30
CA ILE A 32 12.40 15.25 -2.81
C ILE A 32 11.79 16.12 -3.92
N ARG A 33 11.77 17.45 -3.75
CA ARG A 33 11.26 18.41 -4.76
C ARG A 33 12.07 18.39 -6.06
N GLN A 34 13.37 18.14 -5.98
CA GLN A 34 14.26 18.07 -7.15
C GLN A 34 14.27 16.68 -7.82
N SER A 35 13.74 15.66 -7.14
CA SER A 35 13.68 14.29 -7.64
C SER A 35 12.52 14.08 -8.60
N SER A 36 12.66 13.11 -9.52
CA SER A 36 11.55 12.80 -10.42
C SER A 36 10.39 12.14 -9.68
N VAL A 37 9.16 12.39 -10.15
CA VAL A 37 7.95 11.76 -9.59
C VAL A 37 8.00 10.23 -9.63
N HIS A 38 8.74 9.66 -10.60
CA HIS A 38 8.95 8.22 -10.72
C HIS A 38 9.87 7.69 -9.63
N ASP A 39 10.97 8.39 -9.34
CA ASP A 39 11.90 8.02 -8.27
C ASP A 39 11.22 8.09 -6.90
N VAL A 40 10.48 9.18 -6.63
CA VAL A 40 9.71 9.36 -5.39
C VAL A 40 8.61 8.29 -5.27
N SER A 41 7.92 7.95 -6.36
CA SER A 41 6.93 6.86 -6.36
C SER A 41 7.55 5.50 -6.02
N VAL A 42 8.76 5.21 -6.53
CA VAL A 42 9.47 3.97 -6.20
C VAL A 42 9.87 3.97 -4.72
N LEU A 43 10.39 5.09 -4.23
CA LEU A 43 10.79 5.23 -2.83
C LEU A 43 9.60 5.02 -1.88
N LEU A 44 8.42 5.58 -2.18
CA LEU A 44 7.20 5.34 -1.39
C LEU A 44 6.82 3.85 -1.36
N LYS A 45 6.85 3.16 -2.51
CA LYS A 45 6.56 1.72 -2.58
C LYS A 45 7.57 0.92 -1.75
N GLN A 46 8.85 1.28 -1.84
CA GLN A 46 9.90 0.65 -1.04
C GLN A 46 9.70 0.90 0.46
N LEU A 47 9.32 2.11 0.87
CA LEU A 47 9.07 2.43 2.28
C LEU A 47 8.03 1.49 2.87
N VAL A 48 6.86 1.37 2.24
CA VAL A 48 5.76 0.50 2.71
C VAL A 48 6.18 -0.96 2.76
N ARG A 49 6.94 -1.42 1.76
CA ARG A 49 7.39 -2.82 1.67
C ARG A 49 8.49 -3.20 2.66
N HIS A 50 9.37 -2.27 3.02
CA HIS A 50 10.53 -2.54 3.88
C HIS A 50 10.30 -2.16 5.34
N LEU A 51 9.05 -1.88 5.73
CA LEU A 51 8.71 -1.75 7.15
C LEU A 51 9.10 -3.04 7.91
N PRO A 52 9.56 -2.95 9.17
CA PRO A 52 9.91 -4.12 9.98
C PRO A 52 8.76 -5.12 10.10
N GLU A 53 7.54 -4.60 10.21
CA GLU A 53 6.29 -5.32 10.11
C GLU A 53 5.45 -4.72 8.95
N PRO A 54 4.74 -5.54 8.15
CA PRO A 54 3.87 -5.01 7.12
C PRO A 54 2.84 -4.02 7.66
N LEU A 55 2.45 -3.04 6.84
CA LEU A 55 1.56 -1.96 7.26
C LEU A 55 0.23 -2.49 7.84
N LEU A 56 -0.34 -3.54 7.25
CA LEU A 56 -1.58 -4.18 7.71
C LEU A 56 -1.38 -5.19 8.85
N THR A 57 -0.16 -5.33 9.40
CA THR A 57 0.28 -6.32 10.40
C THR A 57 0.12 -7.76 9.95
N ASN A 58 0.99 -8.66 10.42
CA ASN A 58 0.87 -10.07 10.01
C ASN A 58 -0.39 -10.75 10.57
N SER A 59 -0.84 -10.33 11.76
CA SER A 59 -1.98 -10.93 12.46
C SER A 59 -3.33 -10.67 11.79
N HIS A 60 -3.46 -9.56 11.04
CA HIS A 60 -4.74 -9.16 10.44
C HIS A 60 -4.81 -9.40 8.91
N MET A 61 -3.70 -9.79 8.27
CA MET A 61 -3.64 -9.98 6.81
C MET A 61 -4.69 -10.96 6.28
N ASP A 62 -4.82 -12.12 6.90
CA ASP A 62 -5.80 -13.12 6.49
C ASP A 62 -7.23 -12.57 6.62
N CYS A 63 -7.52 -11.83 7.69
CA CYS A 63 -8.81 -11.19 7.88
C CYS A 63 -9.12 -10.16 6.78
N PHE A 64 -8.14 -9.33 6.41
CA PHE A 64 -8.28 -8.41 5.29
C PHE A 64 -8.57 -9.17 3.99
N LEU A 65 -7.86 -10.26 3.72
CA LEU A 65 -8.05 -11.07 2.51
C LEU A 65 -9.42 -11.76 2.45
N GLN A 66 -10.10 -11.98 3.58
CA GLN A 66 -11.46 -12.53 3.60
C GLN A 66 -12.55 -11.51 3.29
N VAL A 67 -12.28 -10.20 3.43
CA VAL A 67 -13.29 -9.14 3.20
C VAL A 67 -14.00 -9.27 1.84
N PRO A 68 -13.33 -9.52 0.70
CA PRO A 68 -14.00 -9.63 -0.60
C PRO A 68 -15.04 -10.76 -0.68
N ASN A 69 -14.99 -11.76 0.21
CA ASN A 69 -15.94 -12.86 0.25
C ASN A 69 -17.27 -12.47 0.93
N ILE A 70 -17.32 -11.33 1.61
CA ILE A 70 -18.55 -10.83 2.23
C ILE A 70 -19.50 -10.34 1.11
N PRO A 71 -20.75 -10.85 1.01
CA PRO A 71 -21.62 -10.51 -0.13
C PRO A 71 -22.04 -9.04 -0.19
N ASN A 72 -22.26 -8.40 0.96
CA ASN A 72 -22.75 -7.04 1.05
C ASN A 72 -21.58 -6.04 1.17
N VAL A 73 -21.55 -5.04 0.29
CA VAL A 73 -20.52 -3.99 0.28
C VAL A 73 -20.51 -3.17 1.58
N GLN A 74 -21.66 -2.91 2.20
CA GLN A 74 -21.72 -2.19 3.47
C GLN A 74 -21.04 -3.00 4.59
N ASP A 75 -21.26 -4.31 4.62
CA ASP A 75 -20.61 -5.20 5.59
C ASP A 75 -19.11 -5.34 5.31
N GLN A 76 -18.69 -5.30 4.04
CA GLN A 76 -17.28 -5.19 3.67
C GLN A 76 -16.64 -3.93 4.26
N ILE A 77 -17.30 -2.77 4.09
CA ILE A 77 -16.81 -1.48 4.61
C ILE A 77 -16.75 -1.50 6.14
N ASN A 78 -17.80 -2.00 6.80
CA ASN A 78 -17.86 -2.10 8.26
C ASN A 78 -16.74 -3.00 8.79
N THR A 79 -16.52 -4.16 8.15
CA THR A 79 -15.44 -5.09 8.51
C THR A 79 -14.07 -4.44 8.30
N LEU A 80 -13.85 -3.73 7.19
CA LEU A 80 -12.62 -2.98 6.97
C LEU A 80 -12.41 -1.91 8.02
N ASN A 81 -13.47 -1.20 8.44
CA ASN A 81 -13.36 -0.18 9.48
C ASN A 81 -12.86 -0.78 10.80
N LEU A 82 -13.44 -1.92 11.21
CA LEU A 82 -13.01 -2.64 12.41
C LEU A 82 -11.56 -3.11 12.31
N LEU A 83 -11.15 -3.67 11.17
CA LEU A 83 -9.78 -4.10 10.95
C LEU A 83 -8.79 -2.94 10.99
N VAL A 84 -9.15 -1.78 10.42
CA VAL A 84 -8.32 -0.57 10.48
C VAL A 84 -8.23 -0.02 11.90
N LEU A 85 -9.31 -0.06 12.67
CA LEU A 85 -9.33 0.35 14.08
C LEU A 85 -8.50 -0.59 14.98
N ALA A 86 -8.40 -1.88 14.61
CA ALA A 86 -7.59 -2.86 15.32
C ALA A 86 -6.08 -2.74 15.05
N LEU A 87 -5.66 -1.95 14.05
CA LEU A 87 -4.25 -1.69 13.79
C LEU A 87 -3.62 -0.83 14.90
N PRO A 88 -2.33 -1.02 15.21
CA PRO A 88 -1.57 -0.10 16.06
C PRO A 88 -1.67 1.34 15.56
N ASP A 89 -1.66 2.32 16.46
CA ASP A 89 -1.89 3.74 16.12
C ASP A 89 -0.97 4.23 15.00
N CYS A 90 0.34 3.96 15.08
CA CYS A 90 1.30 4.36 14.05
C CYS A 90 1.02 3.72 12.67
N HIS A 91 0.56 2.45 12.66
CA HIS A 91 0.21 1.76 11.42
C HIS A 91 -1.08 2.33 10.82
N ARG A 92 -2.08 2.61 11.66
CA ARG A 92 -3.35 3.22 11.23
C ARG A 92 -3.13 4.62 10.66
N GLU A 93 -2.33 5.46 11.32
CA GLU A 93 -2.01 6.81 10.82
C GLU A 93 -1.29 6.76 9.48
N LEU A 94 -0.27 5.92 9.34
CA LEU A 94 0.46 5.76 8.09
C LEU A 94 -0.46 5.22 6.98
N LEU A 95 -1.33 4.26 7.29
CA LEU A 95 -2.32 3.74 6.36
C LEU A 95 -3.28 4.85 5.90
N GLN A 96 -3.83 5.66 6.81
CA GLN A 96 -4.72 6.77 6.46
C GLN A 96 -4.05 7.79 5.53
N LYS A 97 -2.80 8.19 5.83
CA LYS A 97 -2.04 9.11 4.96
C LYS A 97 -1.79 8.50 3.58
N LEU A 98 -1.45 7.21 3.52
CA LEU A 98 -1.27 6.50 2.28
C LEU A 98 -2.57 6.43 1.47
N LEU A 99 -3.69 6.03 2.08
CA LEU A 99 -4.98 5.91 1.40
C LEU A 99 -5.49 7.26 0.90
N TYR A 100 -5.33 8.32 1.69
CA TYR A 100 -5.63 9.68 1.26
C TYR A 100 -4.83 10.07 0.00
N PHE A 101 -3.52 9.83 0.00
CA PHE A 101 -2.67 10.10 -1.16
C PHE A 101 -3.11 9.28 -2.39
N LEU A 102 -3.36 7.99 -2.21
CA LEU A 102 -3.79 7.11 -3.31
C LEU A 102 -5.15 7.52 -3.87
N ALA A 103 -6.08 7.96 -3.03
CA ALA A 103 -7.35 8.51 -3.48
C ALA A 103 -7.15 9.74 -4.37
N LYS A 104 -6.26 10.66 -3.99
CA LYS A 104 -5.88 11.81 -4.84
C LYS A 104 -5.25 11.40 -6.17
N VAL A 105 -4.44 10.35 -6.19
CA VAL A 105 -3.90 9.82 -7.46
C VAL A 105 -5.02 9.28 -8.35
N VAL A 106 -6.02 8.61 -7.78
CA VAL A 106 -7.17 8.07 -8.52
C VAL A 106 -8.11 9.18 -9.01
N GLU A 107 -8.30 10.25 -8.23
CA GLU A 107 -9.09 11.43 -8.65
C GLU A 107 -8.55 12.08 -9.94
N GLU A 108 -7.23 12.00 -10.16
CA GLU A 108 -6.55 12.53 -11.35
C GLU A 108 -6.47 11.52 -12.52
N GLU A 109 -7.34 10.50 -12.54
CA GLU A 109 -7.34 9.42 -13.55
C GLU A 109 -7.40 9.96 -14.99
N ASP A 110 -8.15 11.03 -15.25
CA ASP A 110 -8.29 11.62 -16.58
C ASP A 110 -6.94 12.10 -17.15
N VAL A 111 -6.03 12.53 -16.28
CA VAL A 111 -4.71 13.04 -16.65
C VAL A 111 -3.66 11.93 -16.59
N ASN A 112 -3.60 11.18 -15.49
CA ASN A 112 -2.53 10.22 -15.24
C ASN A 112 -2.83 8.79 -15.74
N ARG A 113 -4.07 8.53 -16.20
CA ARG A 113 -4.58 7.25 -16.71
C ARG A 113 -4.48 6.09 -15.71
N MET A 114 -4.46 6.39 -14.42
CA MET A 114 -4.37 5.42 -13.33
C MET A 114 -5.73 5.24 -12.66
N SER A 115 -6.53 4.31 -13.18
CA SER A 115 -7.75 3.87 -12.50
C SER A 115 -7.48 3.28 -11.13
N ILE A 116 -8.50 3.25 -10.27
CA ILE A 116 -8.40 2.61 -8.95
C ILE A 116 -7.91 1.16 -9.04
N GLY A 117 -8.30 0.42 -10.08
CA GLY A 117 -7.84 -0.94 -10.33
C GLY A 117 -6.34 -0.99 -10.65
N ASN A 118 -5.86 -0.07 -11.50
CA ASN A 118 -4.43 0.02 -11.85
C ASN A 118 -3.59 0.42 -10.63
N VAL A 119 -4.07 1.36 -9.81
CA VAL A 119 -3.38 1.77 -8.57
C VAL A 119 -3.36 0.60 -7.58
N ALA A 120 -4.50 -0.06 -7.37
CA ALA A 120 -4.60 -1.19 -6.45
C ALA A 120 -3.68 -2.35 -6.85
N MET A 121 -3.59 -2.69 -8.14
CA MET A 121 -2.71 -3.75 -8.61
C MET A 121 -1.22 -3.46 -8.33
N ILE A 122 -0.80 -2.19 -8.36
CA ILE A 122 0.58 -1.80 -8.07
C ILE A 122 0.84 -1.75 -6.56
N VAL A 123 -0.14 -1.33 -5.77
CA VAL A 123 0.02 -1.11 -4.32
C VAL A 123 -0.18 -2.40 -3.53
N ALA A 124 -1.11 -3.27 -3.95
CA ALA A 124 -1.48 -4.50 -3.24
C ALA A 124 -0.28 -5.38 -2.86
N PRO A 125 0.74 -5.62 -3.73
CA PRO A 125 1.91 -6.43 -3.35
C PRO A 125 2.78 -5.81 -2.24
N ASN A 126 2.65 -4.50 -1.98
CA ASN A 126 3.36 -3.83 -0.89
C ASN A 126 2.55 -3.86 0.42
N LEU A 127 1.22 -3.91 0.33
CA LEU A 127 0.33 -4.04 1.50
C LEU A 127 0.14 -5.50 1.95
N PHE A 128 0.16 -6.42 0.98
CA PHE A 128 0.05 -7.86 1.14
C PHE A 128 1.31 -8.50 0.53
N PRO A 129 2.46 -8.42 1.22
CA PRO A 129 3.66 -9.11 0.76
C PRO A 129 3.32 -10.60 0.62
N PRO A 130 3.71 -11.25 -0.49
CA PRO A 130 3.52 -12.69 -0.60
C PRO A 130 4.16 -13.36 0.62
N PRO A 131 3.54 -14.44 1.13
CA PRO A 131 4.17 -15.26 2.16
C PRO A 131 5.61 -15.51 1.73
N ARG A 132 6.58 -15.42 2.65
CA ARG A 132 7.98 -15.79 2.35
C ARG A 132 8.00 -17.30 2.10
N LEU A 133 7.57 -17.72 0.91
CA LEU A 133 7.61 -19.09 0.47
C LEU A 133 9.08 -19.47 0.54
N LYS A 134 9.41 -20.40 1.44
CA LYS A 134 10.70 -21.06 1.43
C LYS A 134 10.84 -21.65 0.03
N LYS A 135 11.82 -21.18 -0.74
CA LYS A 135 12.17 -21.69 -2.07
C LYS A 135 12.27 -23.21 -1.98
N GLY A 136 11.23 -23.92 -2.40
CA GLY A 136 11.12 -25.37 -2.22
C GLY A 136 9.81 -25.90 -2.78
N ASN A 137 9.84 -26.26 -4.06
CA ASN A 137 8.85 -27.08 -4.78
C ASN A 137 7.46 -26.46 -5.02
N HIS A 138 7.37 -25.52 -5.97
CA HIS A 138 6.09 -25.08 -6.52
C HIS A 138 5.40 -26.23 -7.29
N LYS A 139 4.24 -26.68 -6.80
CA LYS A 139 3.35 -27.58 -7.55
C LYS A 139 2.28 -26.75 -8.27
N GLN A 140 1.68 -27.28 -9.33
CA GLN A 140 0.63 -26.61 -10.12
C GLN A 140 -0.56 -26.06 -9.30
N ASN A 141 -0.85 -26.65 -8.13
CA ASN A 141 -1.87 -26.15 -7.19
C ASN A 141 -1.52 -24.78 -6.56
N ASP A 142 -0.25 -24.37 -6.56
CA ASP A 142 0.19 -23.10 -5.99
C ASP A 142 -0.16 -21.90 -6.87
N ILE A 143 -0.18 -22.07 -8.21
CA ILE A 143 -0.41 -20.96 -9.13
C ILE A 143 -1.86 -20.47 -9.04
N ALA A 144 -2.83 -21.37 -8.96
CA ALA A 144 -4.23 -21.00 -8.81
C ALA A 144 -4.48 -20.26 -7.49
N ALA A 145 -3.87 -20.73 -6.39
CA ALA A 145 -3.96 -20.10 -5.09
C ALA A 145 -3.30 -18.70 -5.08
N GLU A 146 -2.12 -18.55 -5.70
CA GLU A 146 -1.44 -17.26 -5.84
C GLU A 146 -2.26 -16.26 -6.66
N VAL A 147 -2.89 -16.72 -7.76
CA VAL A 147 -3.79 -15.89 -8.57
C VAL A 147 -5.01 -15.44 -7.76
N THR A 148 -5.61 -16.34 -6.98
CA THR A 148 -6.72 -15.98 -6.08
C THR A 148 -6.29 -14.94 -5.05
N VAL A 149 -5.15 -15.12 -4.38
CA VAL A 149 -4.63 -14.15 -3.39
C VAL A 149 -4.33 -12.80 -4.03
N ALA A 150 -3.76 -12.78 -5.24
CA ALA A 150 -3.53 -11.55 -5.99
C ALA A 150 -4.84 -10.82 -6.33
N ALA A 151 -5.88 -11.55 -6.73
CA ALA A 151 -7.19 -10.99 -7.00
C ALA A 151 -7.85 -10.42 -5.74
N MET A 152 -7.80 -11.17 -4.64
CA MET A 152 -8.37 -10.76 -3.35
C MET A 152 -7.66 -9.54 -2.78
N SER A 153 -6.33 -9.56 -2.68
CA SER A 153 -5.52 -8.43 -2.21
C SER A 153 -5.74 -7.17 -3.06
N SER A 154 -5.85 -7.31 -4.38
CA SER A 154 -6.21 -6.20 -5.28
C SER A 154 -7.61 -5.66 -4.96
N LYS A 155 -8.61 -6.54 -4.76
CA LYS A 155 -9.97 -6.11 -4.44
C LYS A 155 -10.05 -5.39 -3.09
N VAL A 156 -9.38 -5.92 -2.06
CA VAL A 156 -9.27 -5.25 -0.75
C VAL A 156 -8.62 -3.89 -0.89
N THR A 157 -7.52 -3.80 -1.64
CA THR A 157 -6.81 -2.54 -1.86
C THR A 157 -7.70 -1.50 -2.56
N GLN A 158 -8.54 -1.92 -3.53
CA GLN A 158 -9.53 -1.03 -4.14
C GLN A 158 -10.55 -0.52 -3.12
N LEU A 159 -11.08 -1.40 -2.25
CA LEU A 159 -12.02 -0.98 -1.20
C LEU A 159 -11.37 -0.02 -0.22
N LEU A 160 -10.15 -0.29 0.22
CA LEU A 160 -9.37 0.59 1.09
C LEU A 160 -9.14 1.96 0.46
N ILE A 161 -8.77 2.04 -0.82
CA ILE A 161 -8.58 3.34 -1.50
C ILE A 161 -9.91 4.07 -1.65
N LYS A 162 -10.98 3.36 -2.05
CA LYS A 162 -12.29 3.96 -2.32
C LYS A 162 -12.95 4.53 -1.06
N TYR A 163 -12.83 3.81 0.06
CA TYR A 163 -13.52 4.15 1.30
C TYR A 163 -12.60 4.68 2.39
N GLY A 164 -11.29 4.79 2.13
CA GLY A 164 -10.26 5.10 3.13
C GLY A 164 -10.50 6.36 3.95
N ASN A 165 -11.13 7.39 3.37
CA ASN A 165 -11.48 8.62 4.08
C ASN A 165 -12.51 8.43 5.20
N PHE A 166 -13.27 7.32 5.16
CA PHE A 166 -14.30 6.97 6.14
C PHE A 166 -13.84 5.86 7.10
N LEU A 167 -12.67 5.26 6.86
CA LEU A 167 -12.14 4.17 7.68
C LEU A 167 -11.31 4.72 8.85
N GLY A 168 -11.46 4.12 10.02
CA GLY A 168 -10.81 4.55 11.26
C GLY A 168 -11.54 5.70 11.96
N ALA A 169 -12.69 6.14 11.45
CA ALA A 169 -13.60 7.02 12.18
C ALA A 169 -14.49 6.16 13.10
N VAL A 170 -14.59 6.56 14.37
CA VAL A 170 -15.66 6.06 15.24
C VAL A 170 -16.91 6.83 14.82
N SER A 171 -17.89 6.15 14.21
CA SER A 171 -19.20 6.75 13.98
C SER A 171 -19.77 7.17 15.34
N ASN A 172 -20.02 8.47 15.52
CA ASN A 172 -20.78 8.99 16.67
C ASN A 172 -22.25 8.59 16.57
#